data_AF-A0A0Q4BFU8-F1
#
_entry.id   AF-A0A0Q4BFU8-F1
#
_cell.length_a   1.000
_cell.length_b   1.000
_cell.length_c   1.000
_cell.angle_alpha   90.00
_cell.angle_beta   90.00
_cell.angle_gamma   90.00
#
_symmetry.space_group_name_H-M   'P 1'
#
loop_
_entity.id
_entity.type
_entity.pdbx_description
1 polymer ?
#
loop_
_entity_poly.entity_id
_entity_poly.type
_entity_poly.pdbx_seq_one_letter_code
_entity_poly.pdbx_strand_id
1 'polypeptide(L)'
;MNSNVKNDTRITLLIEGYPRTGYQTYARLIGGSSGGLCIGRLHPEYVAQKYGLQRAKRYWLSSQKEAGTISPKALGTLVKLLRSELKGRSGGKVMLDGLEYLLLFHDIGKVMGSLEEIDGLLKQADVTMLVLIDPHTLEPKDMERLWEAYPQLTSEELLDHEGAAQGLSMSTMIGQECANP
;
A
#
# COMPACT_ATOMS: atom_id res chain seq x y z
N MET A 1 -9.63 -23.19 -5.71
CA MET A 1 -9.64 -21.72 -5.82
C MET A 1 -10.91 -21.21 -5.15
N ASN A 2 -10.82 -20.77 -3.88
CA ASN A 2 -11.92 -20.10 -3.21
C ASN A 2 -11.84 -18.62 -3.54
N SER A 3 -12.57 -18.21 -4.57
CA SER A 3 -12.72 -16.81 -5.00
C SER A 3 -13.71 -16.10 -4.08
N ASN A 4 -13.27 -15.78 -2.86
CA ASN A 4 -13.97 -14.86 -1.96
C ASN A 4 -13.25 -13.49 -1.85
N VAL A 5 -12.23 -13.27 -2.69
CA VAL A 5 -11.52 -11.99 -2.76
C VAL A 5 -12.55 -10.90 -3.09
N LYS A 6 -12.60 -9.86 -2.27
CA LYS A 6 -13.49 -8.72 -2.50
C LYS A 6 -13.13 -8.09 -3.85
N ASN A 7 -13.95 -8.31 -4.87
CA ASN A 7 -13.71 -7.86 -6.25
C ASN A 7 -13.56 -6.33 -6.44
N ASP A 8 -13.79 -5.53 -5.40
CA ASP A 8 -13.70 -4.07 -5.42
C ASP A 8 -12.69 -3.53 -4.38
N THR A 9 -11.86 -4.36 -3.75
CA THR A 9 -10.88 -3.84 -2.78
C THR A 9 -9.83 -2.93 -3.44
N ARG A 10 -9.41 -1.90 -2.71
CA ARG A 10 -8.29 -1.02 -3.06
C ARG A 10 -6.98 -1.46 -2.40
N ILE A 11 -6.98 -2.58 -1.69
CA ILE A 11 -5.81 -3.14 -1.01
C ILE A 11 -5.27 -4.32 -1.82
N THR A 12 -3.96 -4.36 -2.02
CA THR A 12 -3.27 -5.49 -2.66
C THR A 12 -2.11 -5.93 -1.77
N LEU A 13 -1.94 -7.24 -1.61
CA LEU A 13 -0.82 -7.82 -0.91
C LEU A 13 0.34 -8.03 -1.89
N LEU A 14 1.49 -7.42 -1.61
CA LEU A 14 2.75 -7.72 -2.28
C LEU A 14 3.47 -8.82 -1.52
N ILE A 15 3.53 -10.00 -2.13
CA ILE A 15 4.27 -11.13 -1.57
C ILE A 15 5.77 -10.85 -1.71
N GLU A 16 6.45 -10.70 -0.57
CA GLU A 16 7.89 -10.49 -0.49
C GLU A 16 8.64 -11.79 -0.19
N GLY A 17 9.83 -11.91 -0.76
CA GLY A 17 10.84 -12.90 -0.39
C GLY A 17 12.17 -12.22 -0.03
N TYR A 18 13.24 -13.01 0.01
CA TYR A 18 14.60 -12.47 0.12
C TYR A 18 15.28 -12.45 -1.26
N PRO A 19 15.87 -11.31 -1.70
CA PRO A 19 15.88 -10.01 -1.03
C PRO A 19 14.52 -9.31 -1.05
N ARG A 20 14.24 -8.49 -0.02
CA ARG A 20 13.00 -7.70 0.07
C ARG A 20 13.02 -6.51 -0.89
N THR A 21 12.06 -6.44 -1.80
CA THR A 21 12.00 -5.46 -2.90
C THR A 21 10.83 -4.48 -2.80
N GLY A 22 9.93 -4.60 -1.83
CA GLY A 22 8.67 -3.87 -1.83
C GLY A 22 8.82 -2.35 -1.79
N TYR A 23 9.81 -1.81 -1.06
CA TYR A 23 10.13 -0.38 -1.11
C TYR A 23 10.60 0.09 -2.50
N GLN A 24 11.38 -0.74 -3.21
CA GLN A 24 11.83 -0.46 -4.58
C GLN A 24 10.67 -0.55 -5.58
N THR A 25 9.83 -1.58 -5.46
CA THR A 25 8.62 -1.74 -6.26
C THR A 25 7.69 -0.54 -6.05
N TYR A 26 7.42 -0.16 -4.80
CA TYR A 26 6.61 1.00 -4.49
C TYR A 26 7.18 2.32 -5.04
N ALA A 27 8.50 2.55 -4.91
CA ALA A 27 9.14 3.73 -5.48
C ALA A 27 8.96 3.81 -7.00
N ARG A 28 9.02 2.67 -7.71
CA ARG A 28 8.72 2.61 -9.14
C ARG A 28 7.25 2.89 -9.43
N LEU A 29 6.33 2.33 -8.65
CA LEU A 29 4.88 2.52 -8.81
C LEU A 29 4.45 3.98 -8.63
N ILE A 30 5.06 4.71 -7.70
CA ILE A 30 4.73 6.14 -7.49
C ILE A 30 5.56 7.10 -8.35
N GLY A 31 6.68 6.62 -8.91
CA GLY A 31 7.64 7.41 -9.65
C GLY A 31 8.05 8.68 -8.91
N GLY A 32 7.89 9.83 -9.55
CA GLY A 32 8.17 11.16 -8.98
C GLY A 32 6.97 11.85 -8.31
N SER A 33 5.82 11.18 -8.15
CA SER A 33 4.59 11.82 -7.67
C SER A 33 4.66 12.20 -6.18
N SER A 34 4.07 13.34 -5.81
CA SER A 34 3.88 13.73 -4.39
C SER A 34 2.67 13.07 -3.74
N GLY A 35 1.92 12.24 -4.48
CA GLY A 35 0.75 11.51 -3.98
C GLY A 35 1.09 10.26 -3.17
N GLY A 36 2.36 9.88 -3.09
CA GLY A 36 2.83 8.73 -2.33
C GLY A 36 2.73 8.93 -0.81
N LEU A 37 2.29 7.89 -0.11
CA LEU A 37 2.28 7.78 1.34
C LEU A 37 2.85 6.42 1.75
N CYS A 38 3.93 6.42 2.53
CA CYS A 38 4.57 5.21 3.04
C CYS A 38 4.43 5.13 4.55
N ILE A 39 3.96 3.99 5.05
CA ILE A 39 3.94 3.65 6.47
C ILE A 39 4.77 2.38 6.62
N GLY A 40 5.87 2.42 7.36
CA GLY A 40 6.76 1.26 7.40
C GLY A 40 7.67 1.19 8.59
N ARG A 41 8.38 0.06 8.75
CA ARG A 41 9.24 -0.20 9.91
C ARG A 41 10.61 0.48 9.82
N LEU A 42 11.01 0.87 8.61
CA LEU A 42 12.26 1.58 8.37
C LEU A 42 12.13 3.07 8.71
N HIS A 43 13.21 3.65 9.25
CA HIS A 43 13.24 5.06 9.61
C HIS A 43 12.96 5.95 8.36
N PRO A 44 12.11 6.99 8.46
CA PRO A 44 11.68 7.78 7.31
C PRO A 44 12.81 8.40 6.48
N GLU A 45 13.89 8.83 7.14
CA GLU A 45 15.05 9.41 6.45
C GLU A 45 15.85 8.37 5.65
N TYR A 46 15.98 7.15 6.21
CA TYR A 46 16.59 6.04 5.48
C TYR A 46 15.78 5.68 4.24
N VAL A 47 14.45 5.64 4.39
CA VAL A 47 13.54 5.36 3.27
C VAL A 47 13.68 6.41 2.18
N ALA A 48 13.72 7.70 2.56
CA ALA A 48 13.87 8.80 1.62
C ALA A 48 15.17 8.70 0.82
N GLN A 49 16.30 8.52 1.50
CA GLN A 49 17.63 8.52 0.87
C GLN A 49 17.88 7.27 0.03
N LYS A 50 17.55 6.08 0.56
CA LYS A 50 17.85 4.81 -0.11
C LYS A 50 16.96 4.53 -1.31
N TYR A 51 15.68 4.89 -1.23
CA TYR A 51 14.68 4.50 -2.23
C TYR A 51 14.21 5.67 -3.11
N GLY A 52 14.77 6.87 -2.93
CA GLY A 52 14.36 8.04 -3.72
C GLY A 52 12.94 8.51 -3.43
N LEU A 53 12.46 8.28 -2.20
CA LEU A 53 11.07 8.52 -1.80
C LEU A 53 10.87 9.91 -1.19
N GLN A 54 11.76 10.88 -1.42
CA GLN A 54 11.79 12.18 -0.71
C GLN A 54 10.47 12.96 -0.78
N ARG A 55 9.75 12.86 -1.91
CA ARG A 55 8.47 13.55 -2.15
C ARG A 55 7.25 12.83 -1.58
N ALA A 56 7.37 11.56 -1.21
CA ALA A 56 6.29 10.82 -0.56
C ALA A 56 6.17 11.23 0.91
N LYS A 57 4.96 11.29 1.46
CA LYS A 57 4.80 11.36 2.92
C LYS A 57 5.23 10.03 3.54
N ARG A 58 5.92 10.08 4.68
CA ARG A 58 6.48 8.89 5.33
C ARG A 58 6.16 8.91 6.83
N TYR A 59 5.63 7.81 7.34
CA TYR A 59 5.40 7.59 8.77
C TYR A 59 6.13 6.36 9.23
N TRP A 60 6.65 6.43 10.46
CA TRP A 60 7.41 5.34 11.03
C TRP A 60 6.52 4.46 11.90
N LEU A 61 6.37 3.19 11.55
CA LEU A 61 5.72 2.19 12.40
C LEU A 61 6.76 1.65 13.39
N SER A 62 6.79 2.21 14.59
CA SER A 62 7.86 1.98 15.56
C SER A 62 7.38 2.17 17.01
N SER A 63 8.04 1.51 17.95
CA SER A 63 7.83 1.73 19.39
C SER A 63 8.51 2.98 19.92
N GLN A 64 9.33 3.65 19.10
CA GLN A 64 10.01 4.90 19.46
C GLN A 64 9.01 6.04 19.72
N LYS A 65 9.39 6.96 20.62
CA LYS A 65 8.58 8.13 20.97
C LYS A 65 9.09 9.37 20.25
N GLU A 66 8.93 9.38 18.93
CA GLU A 66 9.36 10.47 18.06
C GLU A 66 8.18 11.02 17.26
N ALA A 67 8.27 12.30 16.86
CA ALA A 67 7.25 12.91 16.01
C ALA A 67 7.11 12.15 14.68
N GLY A 68 5.88 11.95 14.20
CA GLY A 68 5.63 11.17 12.98
C GLY A 68 5.74 9.65 13.15
N THR A 69 5.87 9.16 14.39
CA THR A 69 5.86 7.73 14.71
C THR A 69 4.45 7.26 15.05
N ILE A 70 4.12 6.06 14.59
CA ILE A 70 2.90 5.31 14.90
C ILE A 70 3.33 4.08 15.69
N SER A 71 2.81 3.95 16.92
CA SER A 71 3.05 2.74 17.70
C SER A 71 2.30 1.55 17.09
N PRO A 72 2.93 0.38 16.94
CA PRO A 72 2.27 -0.83 16.45
C PRO A 72 1.15 -1.31 17.41
N LYS A 73 1.21 -0.90 18.68
CA LYS A 73 0.15 -1.15 19.68
C LYS A 73 -1.07 -0.25 19.49
N ALA A 74 -0.97 0.81 18.69
CA ALA A 74 -2.00 1.82 18.53
C ALA A 74 -2.67 1.72 17.14
N LEU A 75 -3.28 0.57 16.84
CA LEU A 75 -3.92 0.29 15.54
C LEU A 75 -4.97 1.35 15.16
N GLY A 76 -5.76 1.84 16.13
CA GLY A 76 -6.70 2.93 15.90
C GLY A 76 -6.04 4.27 15.50
N THR A 77 -4.79 4.51 15.90
CA THR A 77 -4.02 5.69 15.48
C THR A 77 -3.62 5.58 14.01
N LEU A 78 -3.24 4.39 13.54
CA LEU A 78 -2.96 4.13 12.12
C LEU A 78 -4.19 4.46 11.26
N VAL A 79 -5.36 3.98 11.65
CA VAL A 79 -6.62 4.23 10.92
C VAL A 79 -6.98 5.72 10.92
N LYS A 80 -6.89 6.40 12.08
CA LYS A 80 -7.13 7.85 12.18
C LYS A 80 -6.17 8.66 11.31
N LEU A 81 -4.90 8.26 11.27
CA LEU A 81 -3.90 8.89 10.44
C LEU A 81 -4.26 8.76 8.96
N LEU A 82 -4.54 7.55 8.48
CA LEU A 82 -4.94 7.31 7.10
C LEU A 82 -6.18 8.11 6.74
N ARG A 83 -7.19 8.16 7.62
CA ARG A 83 -8.38 9.00 7.42
C ARG A 83 -8.02 10.48 7.22
N SER A 84 -7.11 11.01 8.03
CA SER A 84 -6.64 12.39 7.89
C SER A 84 -5.87 12.61 6.60
N GLU A 85 -4.99 11.67 6.25
CA GLU A 85 -4.14 11.76 5.07
C GLU A 85 -4.92 11.64 3.76
N LEU A 86 -5.96 10.81 3.74
CA LEU A 86 -6.80 10.57 2.56
C LEU A 86 -7.89 11.63 2.36
N LYS A 87 -8.17 12.46 3.37
CA LYS A 87 -9.20 13.50 3.29
C LYS A 87 -8.92 14.48 2.15
N GLY A 88 -9.83 14.57 1.19
CA GLY A 88 -9.73 15.48 0.04
C GLY A 88 -8.78 15.02 -1.07
N ARG A 89 -8.23 13.80 -0.98
CA ARG A 89 -7.49 13.19 -2.10
C ARG A 89 -8.46 12.64 -3.14
N SER A 90 -7.99 12.63 -4.39
CA SER A 90 -8.60 11.94 -5.53
C SER A 90 -7.46 11.32 -6.32
N GLY A 91 -7.06 10.12 -5.92
CA GLY A 91 -5.89 9.44 -6.47
C GLY A 91 -4.67 9.43 -5.54
N GLY A 92 -3.76 8.49 -5.81
CA GLY A 92 -2.52 8.27 -5.07
C GLY A 92 -2.32 6.81 -4.73
N LYS A 93 -1.16 6.50 -4.11
CA LYS A 93 -0.82 5.15 -3.66
C LYS A 93 -0.29 5.18 -2.24
N VAL A 94 -0.74 4.27 -1.39
CA VAL A 94 -0.25 4.06 -0.03
C VAL A 94 0.56 2.77 0.02
N MET A 95 1.62 2.73 0.81
CA MET A 95 2.32 1.49 1.16
C MET A 95 2.26 1.26 2.67
N LEU A 96 2.01 0.02 3.08
CA LEU A 96 2.14 -0.45 4.45
C LEU A 96 3.18 -1.58 4.51
N ASP A 97 4.27 -1.36 5.24
CA ASP A 97 5.25 -2.38 5.63
C ASP A 97 5.17 -2.64 7.14
N GLY A 98 4.95 -3.88 7.55
CA GLY A 98 4.86 -4.27 8.96
C GLY A 98 3.45 -4.65 9.41
N LEU A 99 2.63 -5.21 8.53
CA LEU A 99 1.40 -5.90 8.94
C LEU A 99 1.71 -6.97 9.99
N GLU A 100 2.81 -7.70 9.81
CA GLU A 100 3.30 -8.73 10.72
C GLU A 100 3.66 -8.11 12.07
N TYR A 101 4.20 -6.89 12.06
CA TYR A 101 4.50 -6.17 13.29
C TYR A 101 3.24 -5.74 14.05
N LEU A 102 2.16 -5.39 13.34
CA LEU A 102 0.85 -5.15 13.96
C LEU A 102 0.30 -6.43 14.58
N LEU A 103 0.43 -7.57 13.90
CA LEU A 103 -0.05 -8.87 14.36
C LEU A 103 0.70 -9.40 15.61
N LEU A 104 1.90 -8.90 15.91
CA LEU A 104 2.56 -9.18 17.19
C LEU A 104 1.80 -8.62 18.41
N PHE A 105 0.94 -7.62 18.23
CA PHE A 105 0.22 -6.94 19.32
C PHE A 105 -1.30 -7.06 19.25
N HIS A 106 -1.85 -7.45 18.10
CA HIS A 106 -3.28 -7.52 17.86
C HIS A 106 -3.64 -8.89 17.29
N ASP A 107 -4.80 -9.40 17.68
CA ASP A 107 -5.37 -10.56 17.00
C ASP A 107 -5.69 -10.22 15.53
N ILE A 108 -5.65 -11.25 14.68
CA ILE A 108 -5.94 -11.12 13.25
C ILE A 108 -7.34 -10.53 12.99
N GLY A 109 -8.33 -10.75 13.87
CA GLY A 109 -9.67 -10.20 13.73
C GLY A 109 -9.68 -8.66 13.75
N LYS A 110 -8.98 -8.06 14.72
CA LYS A 110 -8.82 -6.61 14.83
C LYS A 110 -8.06 -6.01 13.65
N VAL A 111 -7.01 -6.69 13.19
CA VAL A 111 -6.24 -6.25 12.02
C VAL A 111 -7.10 -6.29 10.77
N MET A 112 -7.84 -7.39 10.53
CA MET A 112 -8.77 -7.51 9.40
C MET A 112 -9.86 -6.44 9.42
N GLY A 113 -10.48 -6.18 10.59
CA GLY A 113 -11.48 -5.12 10.71
C GLY A 113 -10.91 -3.73 10.45
N SER A 114 -9.66 -3.48 10.85
CA SER A 114 -8.98 -2.21 10.55
C SER A 114 -8.62 -2.08 9.07
N LEU A 115 -8.19 -3.16 8.41
CA LEU A 115 -7.94 -3.17 6.97
C LEU A 115 -9.24 -2.97 6.18
N GLU A 116 -10.37 -3.51 6.65
CA GLU A 116 -11.69 -3.26 6.04
C GLU A 116 -12.11 -1.80 6.17
N GLU A 117 -11.91 -1.17 7.34
CA GLU A 117 -12.16 0.26 7.50
C GLU A 117 -11.25 1.09 6.59
N ILE A 118 -9.96 0.74 6.50
CA ILE A 118 -8.99 1.38 5.62
C ILE A 118 -9.40 1.23 4.15
N ASP A 119 -9.84 0.05 3.71
CA ASP A 119 -10.34 -0.19 2.34
C ASP A 119 -11.49 0.77 2.00
N GLY A 120 -12.43 0.97 2.93
CA GLY A 120 -13.51 1.94 2.77
C GLY A 120 -13.02 3.39 2.62
N LEU A 121 -11.97 3.78 3.34
CA LEU A 121 -11.35 5.12 3.22
C LEU A 121 -10.61 5.28 1.89
N LEU A 122 -9.89 4.24 1.45
CA LEU A 122 -9.16 4.20 0.19
C LEU A 122 -10.09 4.37 -1.02
N LYS A 123 -11.24 3.67 -1.00
CA LYS A 123 -12.29 3.79 -2.02
C LYS A 123 -12.82 5.20 -2.15
N GLN A 124 -13.14 5.85 -1.03
CA GLN A 124 -13.66 7.23 -1.02
C GLN A 124 -12.66 8.24 -1.60
N ALA A 125 -11.37 7.99 -1.43
CA ALA A 125 -10.30 8.88 -1.90
C ALA A 125 -9.75 8.51 -3.30
N ASP A 126 -10.28 7.46 -3.92
CA ASP A 126 -9.75 6.87 -5.16
C ASP A 126 -8.25 6.50 -5.05
N VAL A 127 -7.82 6.03 -3.88
CA VAL A 127 -6.42 5.67 -3.58
C VAL A 127 -6.28 4.15 -3.52
N THR A 128 -5.15 3.60 -3.95
CA THR A 128 -4.81 2.18 -3.74
C THR A 128 -3.78 2.01 -2.63
N MET A 129 -3.78 0.87 -1.96
CA MET A 129 -2.81 0.52 -0.93
C MET A 129 -2.10 -0.79 -1.27
N LEU A 130 -0.77 -0.75 -1.17
CA LEU A 130 0.11 -1.89 -1.25
C LEU A 130 0.53 -2.33 0.16
N VAL A 131 0.24 -3.56 0.55
CA VAL A 131 0.67 -4.12 1.84
C VAL A 131 1.79 -5.12 1.59
N LEU A 132 2.98 -4.85 2.12
CA LEU A 132 4.11 -5.76 2.01
C LEU A 132 3.94 -6.90 3.01
N ILE A 133 4.09 -8.15 2.54
CA ILE A 133 3.93 -9.33 3.38
C ILE A 133 4.96 -10.39 3.05
N ASP A 134 5.67 -10.90 4.05
CA ASP A 134 6.50 -12.10 3.90
C ASP A 134 5.72 -13.32 4.44
N PRO A 135 5.30 -14.25 3.56
CA PRO A 135 4.40 -15.33 3.95
C PRO A 135 5.04 -16.30 4.95
N HIS A 136 6.37 -16.33 5.06
CA HIS A 136 7.08 -17.18 6.02
C HIS A 136 7.10 -16.61 7.43
N THR A 137 6.67 -15.36 7.61
CA THR A 137 6.72 -14.66 8.91
C THR A 137 5.37 -14.60 9.63
N LEU A 138 4.36 -15.27 9.09
CA LEU A 138 2.98 -15.26 9.58
C LEU A 138 2.46 -16.67 9.85
N GLU A 139 1.54 -16.76 10.81
CA GLU A 139 0.83 -17.99 11.10
C GLU A 139 -0.01 -18.43 9.90
N PRO A 140 0.00 -19.71 9.49
CA PRO A 140 -0.70 -20.18 8.29
C PRO A 140 -2.20 -19.82 8.26
N LYS A 141 -2.87 -19.91 9.41
CA LYS A 141 -4.28 -19.55 9.57
C LYS A 141 -4.56 -18.04 9.35
N ASP A 142 -3.62 -17.18 9.73
CA ASP A 142 -3.78 -15.73 9.59
C ASP A 142 -3.50 -15.32 8.15
N MET A 143 -2.55 -16.01 7.51
CA MET A 143 -2.27 -15.89 6.08
C MET A 143 -3.48 -16.27 5.21
N GLU A 144 -4.12 -17.41 5.51
CA GLU A 144 -5.31 -17.87 4.78
C GLU A 144 -6.40 -16.80 4.79
N ARG A 145 -6.67 -16.17 5.95
CA ARG A 145 -7.64 -15.09 6.06
C ARG A 145 -7.28 -13.85 5.22
N LEU A 146 -6.00 -13.51 5.12
CA LEU A 146 -5.53 -12.38 4.30
C LEU A 146 -5.68 -12.70 2.81
N TRP A 147 -5.30 -13.91 2.40
CA TRP A 147 -5.39 -14.37 1.02
C TRP A 147 -6.82 -14.54 0.51
N GLU A 148 -7.75 -14.92 1.39
CA GLU A 148 -9.17 -14.95 1.06
C GLU A 148 -9.76 -13.55 0.85
N ALA A 149 -9.24 -12.55 1.57
CA ALA A 149 -9.82 -11.20 1.57
C ALA A 149 -9.24 -10.27 0.49
N TYR A 150 -7.95 -10.41 0.18
CA TYR A 150 -7.20 -9.45 -0.64
C TYR A 150 -6.44 -10.14 -1.79
N PRO A 151 -6.39 -9.51 -2.97
CA PRO A 151 -5.58 -10.00 -4.08
C PRO A 151 -4.10 -9.99 -3.72
N GLN A 152 -3.39 -10.97 -4.25
CA GLN A 152 -1.95 -11.15 -4.06
C GLN A 152 -1.27 -10.93 -5.40
N LEU A 153 -0.22 -10.13 -5.41
CA LEU A 153 0.59 -9.89 -6.60
C LEU A 153 2.07 -9.95 -6.26
N THR A 154 2.85 -10.37 -7.24
CA THR A 154 4.31 -10.25 -7.27
C THR A 154 4.73 -8.83 -7.67
N SER A 155 6.02 -8.53 -7.55
CA SER A 155 6.54 -7.22 -7.97
C SER A 155 6.41 -7.01 -9.48
N GLU A 156 6.63 -8.07 -10.24
CA GLU A 156 6.52 -8.11 -11.70
C GLU A 156 5.09 -7.78 -12.14
N GLU A 157 4.10 -8.51 -11.60
CA GLU A 157 2.69 -8.30 -11.94
C GLU A 157 2.22 -6.88 -11.62
N LEU A 158 2.60 -6.33 -10.45
CA LEU A 158 2.26 -4.95 -10.07
C LEU A 158 2.80 -3.92 -11.05
N LEU A 159 4.05 -4.08 -11.50
CA LEU A 159 4.69 -3.14 -12.41
C LEU A 159 4.11 -3.25 -13.83
N ASP A 160 3.75 -4.44 -14.27
CA ASP A 160 3.11 -4.68 -15.57
C ASP A 160 1.70 -4.07 -15.62
N HIS A 161 0.92 -4.19 -14.54
CA HIS A 161 -0.42 -3.58 -14.43
C HIS A 161 -0.38 -2.04 -14.53
N GLU A 162 0.59 -1.38 -13.89
CA GLU A 162 0.76 0.07 -14.01
C GLU A 162 1.24 0.49 -15.41
N GLY A 163 2.16 -0.27 -16.01
CA GLY A 163 2.64 -0.03 -17.37
C GLY A 163 1.50 -0.09 -18.41
N ALA A 164 0.58 -1.05 -18.26
CA ALA A 164 -0.60 -1.16 -19.11
C ALA A 164 -1.59 0.00 -18.92
N ALA A 165 -1.84 0.43 -17.68
CA ALA A 165 -2.73 1.57 -17.40
C ALA A 165 -2.17 2.91 -17.94
N GLN A 166 -0.85 3.12 -17.85
CA GLN A 166 -0.18 4.31 -18.39
C GLN A 166 -0.09 4.28 -19.93
N GLY A 167 0.09 3.09 -20.54
CA GLY A 167 0.09 2.91 -22.00
C GLY A 167 -1.26 3.19 -22.67
N LEU A 168 -2.38 2.80 -22.02
CA LEU A 168 -3.72 3.20 -22.49
C LEU A 168 -3.95 4.71 -22.41
N SER A 169 -3.49 5.37 -21.33
CA SER A 169 -3.66 6.81 -21.14
C SER A 169 -2.89 7.66 -22.18
N MET A 170 -1.69 7.24 -22.59
CA MET A 170 -0.96 7.92 -23.68
C MET A 170 -1.57 7.71 -25.06
N SER A 171 -2.14 6.53 -25.31
CA SER A 171 -2.77 6.20 -26.60
C SER A 171 -4.05 7.01 -26.86
N THR A 172 -4.77 7.41 -25.81
CA THR A 172 -5.94 8.29 -25.93
C THR A 172 -5.58 9.74 -26.25
N MET A 173 -4.38 10.21 -25.85
CA MET A 173 -3.94 11.59 -26.06
C MET A 173 -3.39 11.86 -27.48
N ILE A 174 -2.96 10.84 -28.21
CA ILE A 174 -2.44 10.97 -29.59
C ILE A 174 -3.53 10.86 -30.67
N GLY A 175 -4.79 10.61 -30.29
CA GLY A 175 -5.90 10.36 -31.22
C GLY A 175 -6.75 11.58 -31.60
N GLN A 176 -6.43 12.79 -31.13
CA GLN A 176 -7.28 13.99 -31.34
C GLN A 176 -6.68 15.13 -32.16
N GLU A 177 -5.59 14.91 -32.90
CA GLU A 177 -5.04 15.94 -33.79
C GLU A 177 -4.81 15.37 -35.20
N CYS A 178 -5.88 15.16 -35.96
CA CYS A 178 -5.87 14.96 -37.43
C CYS A 178 -7.31 14.93 -37.98
N ALA A 179 -8.13 15.96 -37.72
CA ALA A 179 -9.35 16.19 -38.50
C ALA A 179 -9.92 17.59 -38.28
N ASN A 180 -9.53 18.55 -39.11
CA ASN A 180 -10.44 19.58 -39.63
C ASN A 180 -9.71 20.54 -40.59
N PRO A 181 -10.43 21.12 -41.56
CA PRO A 181 -11.08 20.50 -42.72
C PRO A 181 -10.34 20.82 -44.03
#